data_AF-A0A4V3D271-F1
#
_entry.id   AF-A0A4V3D271-F1
#
_cell.length_a   1.000
_cell.length_b   1.000
_cell.length_c   1.000
_cell.angle_alpha   90.00
_cell.angle_beta   90.00
_cell.angle_gamma   90.00
#
_symmetry.space_group_name_H-M   'P 1'
#
loop_
_entity.id
_entity.type
_entity.pdbx_description
1 polymer ?
#
loop_
_entity_poly.entity_id
_entity_poly.type
_entity_poly.pdbx_seq_one_letter_code
_entity_poly.pdbx_strand_id
1 'polypeptide(L)' 'MNWNKPVKFKYGGEDWEMPLSTLILLIVLTLVLMFGGAWLGFKFGSGQL' A
#
# COMPACT_ATOMS: atom_id res chain seq x y z
N MET A 1 -15.49 14.22 3.63
CA MET A 1 -14.47 13.29 4.18
C MET A 1 -13.25 14.11 4.58
N ASN A 2 -12.78 14.02 5.83
CA ASN A 2 -11.60 14.76 6.27
C ASN A 2 -10.33 13.94 5.97
N TRP A 3 -9.69 14.25 4.84
CA TRP A 3 -8.52 13.53 4.33
C TRP A 3 -7.25 13.73 5.18
N ASN A 4 -7.19 14.79 5.98
CA ASN A 4 -6.05 15.07 6.87
C ASN A 4 -6.34 14.66 8.31
N LYS A 5 -7.41 13.89 8.55
CA LYS A 5 -7.68 13.35 9.88
C LYS A 5 -6.48 12.50 10.33
N PRO A 6 -5.86 12.80 11.48
CA PRO A 6 -4.76 11.99 12.00
C PRO A 6 -5.29 10.61 12.39
N VAL A 7 -4.59 9.58 11.95
CA VAL A 7 -4.84 8.18 12.28
C VAL A 7 -3.69 7.73 13.18
N LYS A 8 -4.04 7.20 14.35
CA LYS A 8 -3.09 6.66 15.32
C LYS A 8 -3.26 5.15 15.41
N PHE A 9 -2.16 4.42 15.37
CA PHE A 9 -2.17 2.96 15.52
C PHE A 9 -0.85 2.49 16.15
N LYS A 10 -0.87 1.31 16.77
CA LYS A 10 0.33 0.69 17.34
C LYS A 10 0.88 -0.38 16.41
N TYR A 11 2.17 -0.32 16.15
CA TYR A 11 2.87 -1.36 15.39
C TYR A 11 4.25 -1.58 16.03
N GLY A 12 4.59 -2.84 16.33
CA GLY A 12 5.88 -3.18 16.94
C GLY A 12 6.13 -2.59 18.34
N GLY A 13 5.07 -2.18 19.06
CA GLY A 13 5.20 -1.51 20.36
C GLY A 13 5.39 0.01 20.27
N GLU A 14 5.52 0.56 19.06
CA GLU A 14 5.60 2.00 18.82
C GLU A 14 4.22 2.58 18.46
N ASP A 15 3.98 3.81 18.91
CA ASP A 15 2.81 4.60 18.53
C ASP A 15 3.09 5.34 17.22
N TRP A 16 2.37 4.96 16.17
CA TRP A 16 2.43 5.59 14.86
C TRP A 16 1.29 6.58 14.70
N GLU A 17 1.59 7.76 14.16
CA GLU A 17 0.60 8.78 13.83
C GLU A 17 0.88 9.35 12.45
N MET A 18 -0.13 9.31 11.57
CA MET A 18 -0.03 9.88 10.23
C MET A 18 -1.39 10.37 9.71
N PRO A 19 -1.42 11.29 8.74
CA PRO A 19 -2.66 11.70 8.08
C PRO A 19 -3.34 10.52 7.36
N LEU A 20 -4.68 10.51 7.36
CA LEU A 20 -5.47 9.50 6.66
C LEU A 20 -5.13 9.41 5.16
N SER A 21 -4.86 10.54 4.51
CA SER A 21 -4.40 10.61 3.12
C SER A 21 -3.11 9.84 2.90
N THR A 22 -2.13 9.96 3.79
CA THR A 22 -0.86 9.22 3.73
C THR A 22 -1.08 7.72 3.90
N LEU A 23 -1.90 7.31 4.87
CA LEU A 23 -2.21 5.90 5.09
C LEU A 23 -2.87 5.27 3.86
N ILE A 24 -3.86 5.95 3.27
CA ILE A 24 -4.54 5.49 2.06
C ILE A 24 -3.56 5.40 0.89
N LEU A 25 -2.69 6.40 0.71
CA LEU A 25 -1.67 6.38 -0.32
C LEU A 25 -0.77 5.15 -0.21
N LEU A 26 -0.29 4.83 0.99
CA LEU A 26 0.57 3.66 1.23
C LEU A 26 -0.17 2.34 0.92
N ILE A 27 -1.43 2.21 1.33
CA ILE A 27 -2.25 1.03 1.03
C ILE A 27 -2.42 0.88 -0.49
N VAL A 28 -2.82 1.96 -1.18
CA VAL A 28 -3.03 1.93 -2.62
C VAL A 28 -1.75 1.60 -3.36
N LEU A 29 -0.63 2.23 -2.99
CA LEU A 29 0.68 1.95 -3.60
C LEU A 29 1.09 0.49 -3.41
N THR A 30 0.90 -0.04 -2.20
CA THR A 30 1.18 -1.45 -1.89
C THR A 30 0.38 -2.38 -2.80
N LEU A 31 -0.92 -2.13 -2.94
CA LEU A 31 -1.77 -2.93 -3.82
C LEU A 31 -1.34 -2.83 -5.28
N VAL A 32 -1.05 -1.63 -5.79
CA VAL A 32 -0.58 -1.43 -7.17
C VAL A 32 0.71 -2.21 -7.43
N LEU A 33 1.66 -2.17 -6.49
CA LEU A 33 2.92 -2.91 -6.61
C LEU A 33 2.71 -4.43 -6.52
N MET A 34 1.84 -4.91 -5.62
CA MET A 34 1.52 -6.33 -5.51
C MET A 34 0.84 -6.86 -6.78
N PHE A 35 -0.19 -6.16 -7.28
CA PHE A 35 -0.89 -6.56 -8.50
C PHE A 35 0.00 -6.42 -9.73
N GLY A 36 0.75 -5.34 -9.84
CA GLY A 36 1.71 -5.12 -10.93
C GLY A 36 2.79 -6.20 -10.95
N GLY A 37 3.37 -6.50 -9.79
CA GLY A 37 4.36 -7.57 -9.63
C GLY A 37 3.81 -8.95 -9.95
N ALA A 38 2.60 -9.28 -9.47
CA ALA A 38 1.95 -10.54 -9.78
C ALA A 38 1.64 -10.69 -11.28
N TRP A 39 1.15 -9.62 -11.92
CA TRP A 39 0.86 -9.61 -13.36
C TRP A 39 2.12 -9.74 -14.21
N LEU A 40 3.17 -8.98 -13.89
CA LEU A 40 4.46 -9.09 -14.56
C LEU A 40 5.06 -10.49 -14.36
N GLY A 41 5.04 -11.01 -13.13
CA GLY A 41 5.50 -12.36 -12.81
C GLY A 41 4.76 -13.44 -13.60
N PHE A 42 3.43 -13.31 -13.74
CA PHE A 42 2.63 -14.20 -14.58
C PHE A 42 3.01 -14.09 -16.06
N LYS A 43 3.20 -12.88 -16.58
CA LYS A 43 3.58 -12.65 -17.98
C LYS A 43 4.98 -13.19 -18.30
N PHE A 44 5.96 -12.97 -17.43
CA PHE A 44 7.30 -13.54 -17.56
C PHE A 44 7.28 -15.08 -17.45
N GLY A 45 6.57 -15.62 -16.45
CA GLY A 45 6.48 -17.08 -16.24
C GLY A 45 5.73 -17.83 -17.35
N SER A 46 4.82 -17.15 -18.06
CA SER A 46 4.09 -17.70 -19.21
C SER A 46 4.80 -17.52 -20.55
N GLY A 47 5.99 -16.91 -20.58
CA GLY A 47 6.73 -16.63 -21.81
C GLY A 47 6.01 -15.66 -22.76
N GLN A 48 5.11 -14.83 -22.23
CA GLN A 48 4.31 -13.85 -22.99
C GLN A 48 4.96 -12.45 -23.02
N LEU A 49 6.23 -12.34 -22.61
CA LEU A 49 7.00 -11.11 -22.46
C LEU A 49 8.35 -11.25 -23.17
#